data_AF-A0A529KET6-F1
#
_entry.id   AF-A0A529KET6-F1
#
_cell.length_a   1.000
_cell.length_b   1.000
_cell.length_c   1.000
_cell.angle_alpha   90.00
_cell.angle_beta   90.00
_cell.angle_gamma   90.00
#
_symmetry.space_group_name_H-M   'P 1'
#
loop_
_entity.id
_entity.type
_entity.pdbx_description
1 polymer ?
#
loop_
_entity_poly.entity_id
_entity_poly.type
_entity_poly.pdbx_seq_one_letter_code
_entity_poly.pdbx_strand_id
1 'polypeptide(L)' 'MKITDVKTWVVGNPPPGIGGKYFIFVKLTTDGGVVGYGEAYNATFSAHVTAKMIEDMAERFLVGRDPHD' A
#
# COMPACT_ATOMS: atom_id res chain seq x y z
N MET A 1 -0.31 -19.76 3.92
CA MET A 1 0.55 -18.63 3.51
C MET A 1 0.16 -17.45 4.37
N LYS A 2 1.05 -16.57 4.85
CA LYS A 2 0.62 -15.44 5.71
C LYS A 2 1.29 -14.15 5.32
N ILE A 3 0.56 -13.04 5.29
CA ILE A 3 1.15 -11.70 5.13
C ILE A 3 1.91 -11.35 6.42
N THR A 4 3.14 -10.87 6.28
CA THR A 4 4.05 -10.56 7.40
C THR A 4 4.57 -9.14 7.40
N ASP A 5 4.58 -8.47 6.24
CA ASP A 5 5.12 -7.12 6.10
C ASP A 5 4.27 -6.30 5.13
N VAL A 6 4.14 -5.02 5.44
CA VAL A 6 3.40 -4.02 4.67
C VAL A 6 4.29 -2.81 4.52
N LYS A 7 4.51 -2.38 3.27
CA LYS A 7 5.28 -1.17 2.98
C LYS A 7 4.54 -0.29 2.00
N THR A 8 4.53 1.00 2.28
CA THR A 8 3.90 2.00 1.41
C THR A 8 4.91 2.97 0.81
N TRP A 9 4.55 3.54 -0.34
CA TRP A 9 5.28 4.65 -0.96
C TRP A 9 4.31 5.67 -1.50
N VAL A 10 4.63 6.94 -1.27
CA VAL A 10 4.05 8.05 -2.02
C VAL A 10 5.05 8.43 -3.09
N VAL A 11 4.67 8.28 -4.35
CA VAL A 11 5.53 8.57 -5.51
C VAL A 11 4.98 9.78 -6.22
N GLY A 12 5.74 10.88 -6.23
CA GLY A 12 5.39 12.08 -6.99
C GLY A 12 5.45 11.81 -8.50
N ASN A 13 4.44 12.27 -9.23
CA ASN A 13 4.40 12.18 -10.67
C ASN A 13 5.09 13.42 -11.28
N PRO A 14 6.22 13.27 -12.00
CA PRO A 14 6.93 14.41 -12.56
C PRO A 14 6.08 15.15 -13.61
N PRO A 15 6.41 16.42 -13.91
CA PRO A 15 5.77 17.14 -15.01
C PRO A 15 5.82 16.33 -16.32
N PRO A 16 4.72 16.28 -17.11
CA PRO A 16 3.51 17.10 -17.01
C PRO A 16 2.44 16.60 -16.02
N GLY A 17 2.67 15.53 -15.25
CA GLY A 17 1.75 15.07 -14.20
C GLY A 17 0.45 14.44 -14.71
N ILE A 18 0.46 13.88 -15.93
CA ILE A 18 -0.71 13.19 -16.50
C ILE A 18 -1.00 11.95 -15.64
N GLY A 19 -2.26 11.80 -15.23
CA GLY A 19 -2.69 10.75 -14.29
C GLY A 19 -2.71 11.17 -12.82
N GLY A 20 -2.30 12.39 -12.50
CA GLY A 20 -2.37 12.94 -11.13
C GLY A 20 -1.00 13.41 -10.61
N LYS A 21 -0.99 14.03 -9.42
CA LYS A 21 0.23 14.60 -8.82
C LYS A 21 1.13 13.55 -8.14
N TYR A 22 0.54 12.44 -7.72
CA TYR A 22 1.24 11.37 -7.02
C TYR A 22 0.44 10.06 -7.13
N PHE A 23 1.12 8.96 -6.84
CA PHE A 23 0.55 7.63 -6.70
C PHE A 23 0.90 7.08 -5.31
N ILE A 24 0.03 6.23 -4.77
CA ILE A 24 0.23 5.59 -3.46
C ILE A 24 0.32 4.10 -3.67
N PHE A 25 1.53 3.57 -3.61
CA PHE A 25 1.80 2.14 -3.78
C PHE A 25 1.88 1.44 -2.43
N VAL A 26 1.49 0.17 -2.43
CA VAL A 26 1.66 -0.76 -1.32
C VAL A 26 2.37 -2.03 -1.81
N LYS A 27 3.20 -2.59 -0.95
CA LYS A 27 3.79 -3.92 -1.08
C LYS A 27 3.40 -4.74 0.13
N LEU A 28 2.97 -5.97 -0.13
CA LEU A 28 2.79 -7.00 0.88
C LEU A 28 3.86 -8.07 0.68
N THR A 29 4.43 -8.58 1.78
CA THR A 29 5.34 -9.73 1.77
C THR A 29 4.74 -10.84 2.61
N THR A 30 4.84 -12.08 2.16
CA THR A 30 4.40 -13.24 2.94
C THR A 30 5.54 -13.90 3.73
N ASP A 31 5.19 -14.77 4.67
CA ASP A 31 6.10 -15.64 5.41
C ASP A 31 6.97 -16.53 4.51
N GLY A 32 6.44 -16.94 3.35
CA GLY A 32 7.17 -17.66 2.30
C GLY A 32 7.99 -16.76 1.35
N GLY A 33 8.03 -15.44 1.58
CA GLY A 33 8.78 -14.49 0.76
C GLY A 33 8.10 -14.07 -0.55
N VAL A 34 6.84 -14.47 -0.78
CA VAL A 34 6.07 -14.01 -1.96
C VAL A 34 5.75 -12.53 -1.78
N VAL A 35 5.89 -11.76 -2.87
CA VAL A 35 5.67 -10.32 -2.89
C VAL A 35 4.50 -9.98 -3.81
N GLY A 36 3.57 -9.17 -3.31
CA GLY A 36 2.49 -8.56 -4.09
C GLY A 36 2.55 -7.04 -4.03
N TYR A 37 2.21 -6.38 -5.14
CA TYR A 37 2.09 -4.92 -5.23
C TYR A 37 0.65 -4.51 -5.53
N GLY A 38 0.25 -3.37 -4.99
CA GLY A 38 -1.03 -2.73 -5.28
C GLY A 38 -0.92 -1.21 -5.27
N GLU A 39 -1.98 -0.55 -5.73
CA GLU A 39 -2.11 0.91 -5.73
C GLU A 39 -3.44 1.31 -5.08
N ALA A 40 -3.41 2.33 -4.22
CA ALA A 40 -4.60 2.87 -3.57
C ALA A 40 -5.01 4.20 -4.21
N TYR A 41 -6.29 4.34 -4.55
CA TYR A 41 -6.87 5.59 -5.04
C TYR A 41 -7.71 6.27 -3.96
N ASN A 42 -7.16 7.32 -3.35
CA ASN A 42 -7.86 8.16 -2.39
C ASN A 42 -7.23 9.56 -2.38
N ALA A 43 -8.06 10.60 -2.28
CA ALA A 43 -7.62 12.00 -2.26
C ALA A 43 -8.36 12.87 -1.24
N THR A 44 -9.16 12.27 -0.34
CA THR A 44 -9.83 13.00 0.74
C THR A 44 -8.83 13.54 1.77
N PHE A 45 -7.75 12.80 2.01
CA PHE A 45 -6.61 13.20 2.85
C PHE A 45 -5.33 13.25 2.03
N SER A 46 -4.27 13.86 2.58
CA SER A 46 -2.96 13.91 1.91
C SER A 46 -2.37 12.50 1.71
N ALA A 47 -1.50 12.37 0.70
CA ALA A 47 -0.95 11.08 0.30
C ALA A 47 -0.25 10.33 1.43
N HIS A 48 0.56 11.03 2.24
CA HIS A 48 1.28 10.44 3.36
C HIS A 48 0.35 10.01 4.51
N VAL A 49 -0.75 10.74 4.74
CA VAL A 49 -1.77 10.34 5.72
C VAL A 49 -2.49 9.08 5.23
N THR A 50 -2.87 9.04 3.96
CA THR A 50 -3.48 7.84 3.35
C THR A 50 -2.53 6.64 3.41
N ALA A 51 -1.24 6.82 3.15
CA ALA A 51 -0.23 5.77 3.31
C ALA A 51 -0.20 5.20 4.74
N LYS A 52 -0.28 6.05 5.76
CA LYS A 52 -0.36 5.61 7.17
C LYS A 52 -1.67 4.92 7.52
N MET A 53 -2.78 5.33 6.90
CA MET A 53 -4.06 4.62 7.04
C MET A 53 -3.99 3.21 6.45
N ILE A 54 -3.32 3.04 5.30
CA ILE A 54 -3.11 1.71 4.70
C ILE A 54 -2.31 0.82 5.65
N GLU A 55 -1.22 1.32 6.22
CA GLU A 55 -0.40 0.57 7.19
C GLU A 55 -1.22 0.16 8.42
N ASP A 56 -2.00 1.08 9.02
CA ASP A 56 -2.87 0.78 10.18
C ASP A 56 -3.94 -0.27 9.86
N MET A 57 -4.61 -0.17 8.70
CA MET A 57 -5.62 -1.15 8.29
C MET A 57 -5.00 -2.52 7.99
N ALA A 58 -3.85 -2.55 7.33
CA ALA A 58 -3.18 -3.79 7.02
C ALA A 58 -2.69 -4.50 8.29
N GLU A 59 -2.15 -3.78 9.27
CA GLU A 59 -1.75 -4.35 10.56
C GLU A 59 -2.95 -4.98 11.30
N ARG A 60 -4.11 -4.30 11.30
CA ARG A 60 -5.31 -4.78 11.99
C ARG A 60 -5.97 -5.97 11.31
N PHE A 61 -5.97 -5.99 9.98
CA PHE A 61 -6.87 -6.87 9.22
C PHE A 61 -6.17 -7.84 8.27
N LEU A 62 -4.90 -7.61 7.89
CA LEU A 62 -4.19 -8.41 6.90
C LEU A 62 -2.96 -9.14 7.47
N VAL A 63 -2.18 -8.51 8.35
CA VAL A 63 -0.98 -9.13 8.92
C VAL A 63 -1.37 -10.38 9.72
N GLY A 64 -0.67 -11.49 9.46
CA GLY A 64 -0.94 -12.81 10.02
C GLY A 64 -2.04 -13.61 9.33
N ARG A 65 -2.71 -13.07 8.31
CA ARG A 65 -3.81 -13.73 7.55
C ARG A 65 -3.31 -14.37 6.26
N ASP A 66 -4.03 -15.39 5.79
CA ASP A 66 -3.78 -15.95 4.46
C ASP A 66 -4.28 -15.00 3.38
N PRO A 67 -3.46 -14.62 2.38
CA PRO A 67 -3.87 -13.69 1.33
C PRO A 67 -4.98 -14.23 0.40
N HIS A 68 -5.39 -15.49 0.53
CA HIS A 68 -6.51 -16.08 -0.23
C HIS A 68 -7.85 -16.08 0.54
N ASP A 69 -7.85 -15.69 1.82
CA ASP A 69 -9.06 -15.48 2.62
C ASP A 69 -9.70 -14.10 2.31
#